data_AF-A0A6L9IQI7-F1
#
_entry.id   AF-A0A6L9IQI7-F1
#
_cell.length_a   1.000
_cell.length_b   1.000
_cell.length_c   1.000
_cell.angle_alpha   90.00
_cell.angle_beta   90.00
_cell.angle_gamma   90.00
#
_symmetry.space_group_name_H-M   'P 1'
#
loop_
_entity.id
_entity.type
_entity.pdbx_description
1 polymer ?
#
loop_
_entity_poly.entity_id
_entity_poly.type
_entity_poly.pdbx_seq_one_letter_code
_entity_poly.pdbx_strand_id
1 'polypeptide(L)'
;MTGIFILSLDTEIAWGTYGARDIARQRANFDNYRDLVRRLIDLLDDTAIPATWAVVGHLFVAPGDQPPPLIAPHYSWAAAPDSARAPDPAHPDWYHAPDVIAMIRAA
;
A
#
# COMPACT_ATOMS: atom_id res chain seq x y z
N MET A 1 1.32 -6.41 -35.97
CA MET A 1 2.11 -5.50 -35.10
C MET A 1 2.10 -6.07 -33.70
N THR A 2 3.25 -6.06 -33.03
CA THR A 2 3.39 -6.45 -31.61
C THR A 2 3.34 -5.20 -30.74
N GLY A 3 2.68 -5.30 -29.58
CA GLY A 3 2.60 -4.24 -28.57
C GLY A 3 3.50 -4.53 -27.36
N ILE A 4 3.74 -3.52 -26.53
CA ILE A 4 4.41 -3.66 -25.24
C ILE A 4 3.33 -3.75 -24.16
N PHE A 5 3.46 -4.72 -23.26
CA PHE A 5 2.63 -4.86 -22.06
C PHE A 5 3.47 -4.48 -20.83
N ILE A 6 2.95 -3.58 -19.98
CA ILE A 6 3.60 -3.14 -18.74
C ILE A 6 2.63 -3.39 -17.60
N LEU A 7 3.10 -4.08 -16.56
CA LEU A 7 2.37 -4.25 -15.32
C LEU A 7 2.95 -3.32 -14.25
N SER A 8 2.14 -2.40 -13.75
CA SER A 8 2.46 -1.53 -12.63
C SER A 8 1.42 -1.73 -11.53
N LEU A 9 1.86 -1.88 -10.30
CA LEU A 9 1.04 -2.22 -9.14
C LEU A 9 1.13 -1.10 -8.10
N ASP A 10 0.01 -0.43 -7.86
CA ASP A 10 -0.09 0.53 -6.75
C ASP A 10 -0.18 -0.24 -5.44
N THR A 11 0.78 0.01 -4.56
CA THR A 11 0.99 -0.72 -3.31
C THR A 11 0.70 0.23 -2.15
N GLU A 12 -0.59 0.29 -1.79
CA GLU A 12 -1.11 1.23 -0.79
C GLU A 12 -1.57 0.52 0.49
N ILE A 13 -1.99 -0.74 0.40
CA ILE A 13 -2.64 -1.51 1.47
C ILE A 13 -3.88 -0.77 1.97
N ALA A 14 -3.85 -0.15 3.16
CA ALA A 14 -4.97 0.64 3.68
C ALA A 14 -4.85 2.14 3.39
N TRP A 15 -3.71 2.62 2.88
CA TRP A 15 -3.59 3.99 2.40
C TRP A 15 -4.59 4.25 1.26
N GLY A 16 -5.17 5.44 1.23
CA GLY A 16 -6.23 5.77 0.27
C GLY A 16 -7.63 5.24 0.65
N THR A 17 -7.75 4.38 1.68
CA THR A 17 -9.05 3.89 2.17
C THR A 17 -9.51 4.73 3.36
N TYR A 18 -10.64 5.43 3.18
CA TYR A 18 -11.13 6.41 4.15
C TYR A 18 -12.55 6.11 4.61
N GLY A 19 -12.81 6.40 5.88
CA GLY A 19 -14.14 6.23 6.48
C GLY A 19 -14.40 4.81 6.97
N ALA A 20 -15.11 4.71 8.10
CA ALA A 20 -15.33 3.44 8.80
C ALA A 20 -16.02 2.37 7.94
N ARG A 21 -16.91 2.79 7.01
CA ARG A 21 -17.62 1.86 6.12
C ARG A 21 -16.69 1.18 5.13
N ASP A 22 -15.79 1.93 4.49
CA ASP A 22 -14.89 1.38 3.48
C ASP A 22 -13.77 0.56 4.13
N ILE A 23 -13.26 1.02 5.27
CA ILE A 23 -12.33 0.23 6.10
C ILE A 23 -12.97 -1.10 6.51
N ALA A 24 -14.21 -1.09 7.01
CA ALA A 24 -14.90 -2.32 7.39
C ALA A 24 -15.13 -3.26 6.20
N ARG A 25 -15.41 -2.72 5.01
CA ARG A 25 -15.58 -3.50 3.79
C ARG A 25 -14.28 -4.18 3.34
N GLN A 26 -13.14 -3.51 3.53
CA GLN A 26 -11.82 -3.99 3.09
C GLN A 26 -11.04 -4.74 4.16
N ARG A 27 -11.54 -4.81 5.40
CA ARG A 27 -10.88 -5.46 6.54
C ARG A 27 -10.25 -6.81 6.21
N ALA A 28 -11.01 -7.72 5.59
CA ALA A 28 -10.48 -9.05 5.26
C ALA A 28 -9.29 -9.01 4.30
N ASN A 29 -9.22 -8.02 3.41
CA ASN A 29 -8.09 -7.80 2.52
C ASN A 29 -6.88 -7.25 3.28
N PHE A 30 -7.10 -6.29 4.19
CA PHE A 30 -6.05 -5.71 5.04
C PHE A 30 -5.52 -6.69 6.09
N ASP A 31 -6.31 -7.66 6.51
CA ASP A 31 -5.84 -8.70 7.43
C ASP A 31 -5.00 -9.77 6.72
N ASN A 32 -5.18 -9.92 5.40
CA ASN A 32 -4.57 -11.00 4.61
C ASN A 32 -3.56 -10.53 3.55
N TYR A 33 -3.30 -9.22 3.42
CA TYR A 33 -2.52 -8.70 2.29
C TYR A 33 -1.11 -9.27 2.20
N ARG A 34 -0.46 -9.61 3.32
CA ARG A 34 0.89 -10.19 3.31
C ARG A 34 0.94 -11.51 2.53
N ASP A 35 -0.05 -12.36 2.77
CA ASP A 35 -0.20 -13.61 2.01
C ASP A 35 -0.60 -13.36 0.56
N LEU A 36 -1.42 -12.33 0.29
CA LEU A 36 -1.78 -11.97 -1.07
C LEU A 36 -0.59 -11.43 -1.87
N VAL A 37 0.25 -10.59 -1.27
CA VAL A 37 1.47 -10.06 -1.91
C VAL A 37 2.45 -11.17 -2.21
N ARG A 38 2.71 -12.06 -1.24
CA ARG A 38 3.57 -13.23 -1.47
C ARG A 38 3.08 -14.08 -2.64
N ARG A 39 1.78 -14.41 -2.66
CA ARG A 39 1.18 -15.19 -3.76
C ARG A 39 1.23 -14.48 -5.10
N LEU A 40 1.14 -13.15 -5.11
CA LEU A 40 1.28 -12.36 -6.34
C LEU A 40 2.72 -12.38 -6.84
N ILE A 41 3.71 -12.26 -5.95
CA ILE A 41 5.13 -12.42 -6.29
C ILE A 41 5.38 -13.80 -6.89
N ASP A 42 4.95 -14.86 -6.19
CA ASP A 42 5.09 -16.25 -6.67
C ASP A 42 4.49 -16.41 -8.09
N LEU A 43 3.32 -15.80 -8.34
CA LEU A 43 2.67 -15.84 -9.65
C LEU A 43 3.43 -15.07 -10.74
N LEU A 44 4.00 -13.91 -10.41
CA LEU A 44 4.80 -13.12 -11.35
C LEU A 44 6.08 -13.86 -11.74
N ASP A 45 6.70 -14.52 -10.77
CA ASP A 45 7.90 -15.36 -10.97
C ASP A 45 7.58 -16.58 -11.85
N ASP A 46 6.53 -17.33 -11.51
CA ASP A 46 6.08 -18.50 -12.27
C ASP A 46 5.73 -18.16 -13.73
N THR A 47 5.22 -16.94 -13.97
CA THR A 47 4.84 -16.48 -15.31
C THR A 47 5.95 -15.71 -16.02
N ALA A 48 7.07 -15.45 -15.36
CA ALA A 48 8.15 -14.59 -15.82
C ALA A 48 7.67 -13.20 -16.29
N ILE A 49 6.64 -12.65 -15.63
CA ILE A 49 6.10 -11.32 -15.92
C ILE A 49 6.75 -10.30 -15.00
N PRO A 50 7.58 -9.37 -15.51
CA PRO A 50 8.11 -8.30 -14.70
C PRO A 50 7.00 -7.31 -14.32
N ALA A 51 7.05 -6.81 -13.09
CA ALA A 51 6.15 -5.78 -12.59
C ALA A 51 6.91 -4.66 -11.90
N THR A 52 6.35 -3.45 -11.97
CA THR A 52 6.80 -2.30 -11.17
C THR A 52 5.87 -2.15 -9.98
N TRP A 53 6.44 -1.99 -8.78
CA TRP A 53 5.68 -1.74 -7.55
C TRP A 53 5.76 -0.24 -7.21
N ALA A 54 4.65 0.46 -7.34
CA ALA A 54 4.51 1.86 -6.94
C ALA A 54 4.09 1.91 -5.45
N VAL A 55 5.05 2.14 -4.57
CA VAL A 55 4.87 1.94 -3.12
C VAL A 55 4.62 3.25 -2.39
N VAL A 56 3.60 3.26 -1.52
CA VAL A 56 3.38 4.38 -0.59
C VAL A 56 4.52 4.49 0.43
N GLY A 57 5.08 5.70 0.58
CA GLY A 57 6.26 5.94 1.42
C GLY A 57 6.13 5.48 2.88
N HIS A 58 4.93 5.57 3.47
CA HIS A 58 4.68 5.11 4.84
C HIS A 58 4.85 3.60 5.05
N LEU A 59 4.75 2.79 3.99
CA LEU A 59 4.98 1.35 4.08
C LEU A 59 6.45 1.01 4.38
N PHE A 60 7.39 1.92 4.11
CA PHE A 60 8.80 1.76 4.47
C PHE A 60 9.08 2.02 5.96
N VAL A 61 8.14 2.65 6.67
CA VAL A 61 8.33 3.11 8.06
C VAL A 61 7.73 2.07 9.00
N ALA A 62 8.46 1.71 10.06
CA ALA A 62 7.93 0.79 11.06
C ALA A 62 6.83 1.45 11.91
N PRO A 63 5.87 0.67 12.45
CA PRO A 63 4.90 1.20 13.40
C PRO A 63 5.56 1.98 14.55
N GLY A 64 5.13 3.23 14.75
CA GLY A 64 5.62 4.10 15.83
C GLY A 64 6.83 4.97 15.46
N ASP A 65 7.50 4.70 14.35
CA ASP A 65 8.56 5.59 13.84
C ASP A 65 7.93 6.82 13.19
N GLN A 66 8.59 7.97 13.37
CA GLN A 66 8.17 9.19 12.69
C GLN A 66 8.65 9.18 11.24
N PRO A 67 7.75 9.34 10.25
CA PRO A 67 8.16 9.58 8.89
C PRO A 67 8.90 10.93 8.81
N PRO A 68 9.72 11.16 7.77
CA PRO A 68 10.27 12.49 7.51
C PRO A 68 9.14 13.53 7.44
N PRO A 69 9.43 14.81 7.74
CA PRO A 69 8.41 15.86 7.72
C PRO A 69 7.77 15.94 6.33
N LEU A 70 6.48 15.63 6.24
CA LEU A 70 5.68 15.69 5.03
C LEU A 70 4.78 16.91 5.07
N ILE A 71 4.73 17.66 3.96
CA ILE A 71 3.70 18.66 3.75
C ILE A 71 2.43 17.91 3.43
N ALA A 72 1.42 18.02 4.29
CA ALA A 72 0.12 17.43 4.04
C ALA A 72 -0.47 18.04 2.77
N PRO A 73 -0.75 17.23 1.72
CA PRO A 73 -1.33 17.76 0.51
C PRO A 73 -2.76 18.23 0.81
N HIS A 74 -3.09 19.42 0.29
CA HIS A 74 -4.46 19.91 0.27
C HIS A 74 -4.94 19.92 -1.18
N TYR A 75 -5.92 19.10 -1.47
CA TYR A 75 -6.48 18.99 -2.80
C TYR A 75 -7.69 19.90 -2.94
N SER A 76 -7.84 20.60 -4.07
CA SER A 76 -8.98 21.49 -4.33
C SER A 76 -10.33 20.76 -4.34
N TRP A 77 -10.32 19.45 -4.60
CA TRP A 77 -11.50 18.59 -4.59
C TRP A 77 -11.83 17.99 -3.22
N ALA A 78 -10.95 18.15 -2.21
CA ALA A 78 -11.15 17.62 -0.87
C ALA A 78 -11.52 18.74 0.11
N ALA A 79 -12.57 18.51 0.91
CA ALA A 79 -13.04 19.48 1.92
C ALA A 79 -12.12 19.59 3.14
N ALA A 80 -11.26 18.60 3.36
CA ALA A 80 -10.28 18.56 4.42
C ALA A 80 -8.91 18.14 3.85
N PRO A 81 -7.79 18.60 4.44
CA PRO A 81 -6.46 18.14 4.05
C PRO A 81 -6.35 16.64 4.25
N ASP A 82 -5.46 15.99 3.50
CA ASP A 82 -5.27 14.55 3.61
C ASP A 82 -4.75 14.15 5.01
N SER A 83 -4.07 15.05 5.72
CA SER A 83 -3.66 14.87 7.12
C SER A 83 -4.83 14.72 8.12
N ALA A 84 -6.04 15.12 7.75
CA ALA A 84 -7.23 14.86 8.57
C ALA A 84 -7.65 13.38 8.53
N ARG A 85 -7.02 12.56 7.69
CA ARG A 85 -7.34 11.15 7.45
C ARG A 85 -6.25 10.26 8.05
N ALA A 86 -6.10 10.39 9.37
CA ALA A 86 -5.09 9.64 10.11
C ALA A 86 -5.29 8.11 9.98
N PRO A 87 -4.20 7.33 9.99
CA PRO A 87 -4.27 5.87 10.11
C PRO A 87 -5.14 5.43 11.29
N ASP A 88 -5.78 4.26 11.17
CA ASP A 88 -6.45 3.63 12.31
C ASP A 88 -5.38 3.19 13.34
N PRO A 89 -5.33 3.81 14.53
CA PRO A 89 -4.31 3.49 15.52
C PRO A 89 -4.46 2.08 16.09
N ALA A 90 -5.64 1.44 15.95
CA ALA A 90 -5.85 0.06 16.37
C ALA A 90 -5.20 -0.96 15.41
N HIS A 91 -4.87 -0.55 14.18
CA HIS A 91 -4.34 -1.42 13.14
C HIS A 91 -3.15 -0.78 12.42
N PRO A 92 -2.04 -0.47 13.12
CA PRO A 92 -0.87 0.14 12.49
C PRO A 92 -0.29 -0.72 11.36
N ASP A 93 -0.41 -2.04 11.46
CA ASP A 93 0.10 -3.01 10.48
C ASP A 93 -0.62 -2.98 9.12
N TRP A 94 -1.73 -2.25 9.01
CA TRP A 94 -2.40 -1.98 7.73
C TRP A 94 -1.79 -0.78 6.98
N TYR A 95 -1.08 0.10 7.71
CA TYR A 95 -0.52 1.34 7.18
C TYR A 95 1.01 1.34 7.16
N HIS A 96 1.63 0.40 7.86
CA HIS A 96 3.07 0.22 7.96
C HIS A 96 3.41 -1.24 7.64
N ALA A 97 4.28 -1.46 6.66
CA ALA A 97 4.57 -2.81 6.16
C ALA A 97 6.02 -2.96 5.67
N PRO A 98 7.05 -2.63 6.48
CA PRO A 98 8.45 -2.72 6.05
C PRO A 98 8.85 -4.15 5.70
N ASP A 99 8.18 -5.15 6.29
CA ASP A 99 8.31 -6.56 5.97
C ASP A 99 7.85 -6.90 4.54
N VAL A 100 6.75 -6.30 4.08
CA VAL A 100 6.29 -6.45 2.70
C VAL A 100 7.23 -5.76 1.72
N ILE A 101 7.83 -4.64 2.09
CA ILE A 101 8.85 -4.00 1.26
C ILE A 101 10.09 -4.89 1.13
N ALA A 102 10.51 -5.52 2.21
CA ALA A 102 11.61 -6.49 2.18
C ALA A 102 11.27 -7.68 1.27
N MET A 103 10.03 -8.16 1.30
CA MET A 103 9.53 -9.23 0.42
C MET A 103 9.61 -8.82 -1.06
N ILE A 104 9.08 -7.65 -1.43
CA ILE A 104 9.11 -7.14 -2.81
C ILE A 104 10.55 -6.95 -3.31
N ARG A 105 11.48 -6.52 -2.44
CA ARG A 105 12.90 -6.32 -2.80
C ARG A 105 13.67 -7.62 -3.02
N ALA A 106 13.19 -8.72 -2.45
CA ALA A 106 13.83 -10.03 -2.54
C ALA A 106 13.33 -10.86 -3.74
N ALA A 107 12.25 -10.40 -4.39
CA ALA A 107 11.72 -10.95 -5.63
C ALA A 107 12.57 -10.53 -6.85
#